data_AF-A0A9D4YAF2-F1
#
_entry.id   AF-A0A9D4YAF2-F1
#
_cell.length_a   1.000
_cell.length_b   1.000
_cell.length_c   1.000
_cell.angle_alpha   90.00
_cell.angle_beta   90.00
_cell.angle_gamma   90.00
#
_symmetry.space_group_name_H-M   'P 1'
#
loop_
_entity.id
_entity.type
_entity.pdbx_description
1 polymer ?
#
loop_
_entity_poly.entity_id
_entity_poly.type
_entity_poly.pdbx_seq_one_letter_code
_entity_poly.pdbx_strand_id
1 'polypeptide(L)'
;HNRWWIGLDVPKNFSFARDRIVECCFWILAVYYEPQFSQARKMMTKLIAMLSIIDDTYDAYGTIDELELFSKAIERWDIKNLDDLPDYMKLIYRTVLKALEEIEHMTKEGRLFTLKYYIKEFQMVVHAFMTEARWLNNNYVPTIEEYL
;
A
#
# COMPACT_ATOMS: atom_id res chain seq x y z
N HIS A 1 -17.04 0.54 3.72
CA HIS A 1 -15.97 1.17 2.95
C HIS A 1 -15.79 2.63 3.39
N ASN A 2 -16.79 3.49 3.20
CA ASN A 2 -16.65 4.94 3.38
C ASN A 2 -16.26 5.41 4.81
N ARG A 3 -16.79 4.83 5.89
CA ARG A 3 -16.44 5.25 7.27
C ARG A 3 -14.96 5.08 7.63
N TRP A 4 -14.30 4.06 7.09
CA TRP A 4 -12.87 3.85 7.32
C TRP A 4 -12.04 4.90 6.59
N TRP A 5 -12.37 5.18 5.32
CA TRP A 5 -11.70 6.20 4.51
C TRP A 5 -11.86 7.60 5.11
N ILE A 6 -13.08 7.93 5.54
CA ILE A 6 -13.36 9.19 6.25
C ILE A 6 -12.57 9.26 7.56
N GLY A 7 -12.49 8.16 8.32
CA GLY A 7 -11.73 8.12 9.58
C GLY A 7 -10.21 8.22 9.39
N LEU A 8 -9.70 7.84 8.21
CA LEU A 8 -8.30 8.03 7.83
C LEU A 8 -8.01 9.50 7.46
N ASP A 9 -9.04 10.30 7.19
CA ASP A 9 -8.96 11.72 6.82
C ASP A 9 -7.88 11.97 5.75
N VAL A 10 -7.97 11.22 4.65
CA VAL A 10 -6.99 11.22 3.55
C VAL A 10 -6.70 12.63 3.03
N PRO A 11 -7.69 13.51 2.78
CA PRO A 11 -7.39 14.87 2.31
C PRO A 11 -6.52 15.67 3.27
N LYS A 12 -6.61 15.42 4.58
CA LYS A 12 -5.82 16.11 5.60
C LYS A 12 -4.45 15.46 5.83
N ASN A 13 -4.42 14.14 5.93
CA ASN A 13 -3.21 13.40 6.30
C ASN A 13 -2.31 13.10 5.09
N PHE A 14 -2.89 13.06 3.89
CA PHE A 14 -2.23 12.76 2.62
C PHE A 14 -2.69 13.75 1.55
N SER A 15 -2.48 15.05 1.78
CA SER A 15 -2.94 16.11 0.87
C SER A 15 -2.36 16.03 -0.54
N PHE A 16 -1.27 15.28 -0.72
CA PHE A 16 -0.64 15.01 -2.01
C PHE A 16 -1.29 13.83 -2.76
N ALA A 17 -2.00 12.94 -2.05
CA ALA A 17 -2.55 11.73 -2.62
C ALA A 17 -3.89 11.99 -3.31
N ARG A 18 -4.13 11.24 -4.39
CA ARG A 18 -5.36 11.28 -5.17
C ARG A 18 -6.47 10.53 -4.42
N ASP A 19 -7.68 11.09 -4.38
CA ASP A 19 -8.84 10.37 -3.83
C ASP A 19 -9.34 9.35 -4.86
N ARG A 20 -8.91 8.08 -4.69
CA ARG A 20 -9.23 6.96 -5.58
C ARG A 20 -10.20 5.95 -4.99
N ILE A 21 -10.85 6.26 -3.86
CA ILE A 21 -11.60 5.24 -3.11
C ILE A 21 -12.75 4.63 -3.93
N VAL A 22 -13.37 5.40 -4.82
CA VAL A 22 -14.46 4.96 -5.69
C VAL A 22 -13.94 4.02 -6.76
N GLU A 23 -12.84 4.37 -7.44
CA GLU A 23 -12.16 3.56 -8.44
C GLU A 23 -11.65 2.26 -7.82
N CYS A 24 -11.03 2.33 -6.64
CA CYS A 24 -10.59 1.18 -5.86
C CYS A 24 -11.76 0.25 -5.49
N CYS A 25 -12.92 0.79 -5.11
CA CYS A 25 -14.11 -0.02 -4.88
C CYS A 25 -14.57 -0.71 -6.17
N PHE A 26 -14.55 0.00 -7.30
CA PHE A 26 -14.98 -0.50 -8.59
C PHE A 26 -14.07 -1.63 -9.11
N TRP A 27 -12.75 -1.46 -9.07
CA TRP A 27 -11.79 -2.49 -9.48
C TRP A 27 -11.97 -3.78 -8.68
N ILE A 28 -12.12 -3.67 -7.36
CA ILE A 28 -12.30 -4.84 -6.50
C ILE A 28 -13.67 -5.49 -6.68
N LEU A 29 -14.71 -4.71 -6.99
CA LEU A 29 -16.01 -5.26 -7.34
C LEU A 29 -15.95 -6.09 -8.63
N ALA A 30 -15.15 -5.67 -9.62
CA ALA A 30 -14.95 -6.41 -10.86
C ALA A 30 -14.24 -7.76 -10.65
N VAL A 31 -13.37 -7.88 -9.64
CA VAL A 31 -12.69 -9.13 -9.28
C VAL A 31 -13.64 -10.12 -8.59
N TYR A 32 -14.45 -9.64 -7.64
CA TYR A 32 -15.34 -10.48 -6.85
C TYR A 32 -16.72 -9.85 -6.71
N TYR A 33 -17.60 -9.99 -7.69
CA TYR A 33 -18.91 -9.32 -7.64
C TYR A 33 -19.93 -10.05 -6.75
N GLU A 34 -19.74 -11.34 -6.51
CA GLU A 34 -20.74 -12.20 -5.86
C GLU A 34 -20.94 -11.86 -4.38
N PRO A 35 -22.17 -11.98 -3.83
CA PRO A 35 -22.49 -11.55 -2.47
C PRO A 35 -21.62 -12.20 -1.38
N GLN A 36 -21.22 -13.46 -1.54
CA GLN A 36 -20.39 -14.19 -0.58
C GLN A 36 -19.01 -13.56 -0.34
N PHE A 37 -18.49 -12.78 -1.30
CA PHE A 37 -17.18 -12.13 -1.21
C PHE A 37 -17.24 -10.71 -0.62
N SER A 38 -18.35 -10.31 -0.01
CA SER A 38 -18.52 -8.97 0.60
C SER A 38 -17.39 -8.58 1.56
N GLN A 39 -16.89 -9.55 2.34
CA GLN A 39 -15.77 -9.31 3.25
C GLN A 39 -14.44 -9.15 2.52
N ALA A 40 -14.13 -10.05 1.59
CA ALA A 40 -12.93 -9.95 0.75
C ALA A 40 -12.88 -8.62 -0.01
N ARG A 41 -14.01 -8.16 -0.57
CA ARG A 41 -14.10 -6.84 -1.21
C ARG A 41 -13.75 -5.70 -0.25
N LYS A 42 -14.28 -5.71 0.98
CA LYS A 42 -13.93 -4.68 1.99
C LYS A 42 -12.44 -4.60 2.25
N MET A 43 -11.78 -5.73 2.32
CA MET A 43 -10.37 -5.82 2.69
C MET A 43 -9.49 -5.42 1.52
N MET A 44 -9.73 -5.99 0.34
CA MET A 44 -8.97 -5.67 -0.86
C MET A 44 -9.12 -4.20 -1.26
N THR A 45 -10.31 -3.60 -1.09
CA THR A 45 -10.48 -2.16 -1.33
C THR A 45 -9.61 -1.31 -0.39
N LYS A 46 -9.45 -1.70 0.89
CA LYS A 46 -8.56 -0.96 1.80
C LYS A 46 -7.11 -1.09 1.34
N LEU A 47 -6.66 -2.31 1.00
CA LEU A 47 -5.29 -2.56 0.57
C LEU A 47 -4.94 -1.81 -0.71
N ILE A 48 -5.81 -1.86 -1.73
CA ILE A 48 -5.55 -1.20 -3.01
C ILE A 48 -5.59 0.33 -2.88
N ALA A 49 -6.45 0.86 -2.00
CA ALA A 49 -6.48 2.29 -1.72
C ALA A 49 -5.20 2.75 -0.99
N MET A 50 -4.68 1.95 -0.05
CA MET A 50 -3.39 2.24 0.58
C MET A 50 -2.22 2.11 -0.41
N LEU A 51 -2.24 1.13 -1.31
CA LEU A 51 -1.25 1.01 -2.38
C LEU A 51 -1.28 2.23 -3.32
N SER A 52 -2.46 2.77 -3.62
CA SER A 52 -2.57 4.02 -4.41
C SER A 52 -1.97 5.23 -3.68
N ILE A 53 -2.08 5.32 -2.35
CA ILE A 53 -1.43 6.40 -1.58
C ILE A 53 0.10 6.21 -1.58
N ILE A 54 0.57 4.96 -1.52
CA ILE A 54 2.00 4.65 -1.59
C ILE A 54 2.54 4.98 -2.97
N ASP A 55 1.85 4.59 -4.05
CA ASP A 55 2.17 4.98 -5.43
C ASP A 55 2.36 6.50 -5.54
N ASP A 56 1.39 7.30 -5.08
CA ASP A 56 1.48 8.76 -5.06
C ASP A 56 2.65 9.28 -4.20
N THR A 57 3.01 8.56 -3.14
CA THR A 57 4.17 8.89 -2.30
C THR A 57 5.46 8.69 -3.07
N TYR A 58 5.61 7.60 -3.82
CA TYR A 58 6.84 7.30 -4.58
C TYR A 58 6.97 8.12 -5.85
N ASP A 59 5.85 8.43 -6.52
CA ASP A 59 5.85 9.12 -7.81
C ASP A 59 6.01 10.65 -7.67
N ALA A 60 5.40 11.26 -6.63
CA ALA A 60 5.23 12.71 -6.59
C ALA A 60 5.65 13.43 -5.30
N TYR A 61 5.70 12.74 -4.15
CA TYR A 61 5.82 13.44 -2.86
C TYR A 61 7.09 13.12 -2.06
N GLY A 62 7.47 11.86 -1.96
CA GLY A 62 8.59 11.41 -1.13
C GLY A 62 9.94 11.78 -1.75
N THR A 63 10.88 12.20 -0.90
CA THR A 63 12.27 12.35 -1.34
C THR A 63 12.94 10.97 -1.44
N ILE A 64 13.95 10.82 -2.31
CA ILE A 64 14.64 9.53 -2.47
C ILE A 64 15.14 8.96 -1.14
N ASP A 65 15.72 9.79 -0.27
CA ASP A 65 16.21 9.33 1.03
C ASP A 65 15.08 8.80 1.93
N GLU A 66 13.92 9.45 1.95
CA GLU A 66 12.74 8.97 2.68
C GLU A 66 12.20 7.67 2.07
N LEU A 67 12.12 7.59 0.73
CA LEU A 67 11.65 6.41 0.02
C LEU A 67 12.55 5.19 0.25
N GLU A 68 13.87 5.38 0.34
CA GLU A 68 14.82 4.32 0.71
C GLU A 68 14.58 3.80 2.12
N LEU A 69 14.38 4.70 3.09
CA LEU A 69 14.07 4.32 4.46
C LEU A 69 12.73 3.59 4.55
N PHE A 70 11.73 4.06 3.83
CA PHE A 70 10.39 3.46 3.82
C PHE A 70 10.42 2.07 3.17
N SER A 71 11.10 1.92 2.04
CA SER A 71 11.30 0.64 1.36
C SER A 71 11.97 -0.39 2.27
N LYS A 72 13.02 0.02 2.99
CA LYS A 72 13.71 -0.85 3.96
C LYS A 72 12.82 -1.24 5.14
N ALA A 73 11.98 -0.32 5.61
CA ALA A 73 11.01 -0.61 6.67
C ALA A 73 9.96 -1.63 6.22
N ILE A 74 9.49 -1.53 4.98
CA ILE A 74 8.59 -2.51 4.34
C ILE A 74 9.29 -3.86 4.16
N GLU A 75 10.53 -3.90 3.68
CA GLU A 75 11.30 -5.14 3.49
C GLU A 75 11.51 -5.90 4.81
N ARG A 76 11.87 -5.18 5.88
CA ARG A 76 12.03 -5.77 7.22
C ARG A 76 10.72 -6.19 7.85
N TRP A 77 9.64 -5.51 7.47
CA TRP A 77 8.30 -5.70 8.04
C TRP A 77 8.29 -5.60 9.59
N ASP A 78 9.08 -4.67 10.15
CA ASP A 78 9.22 -4.46 11.60
C ASP A 78 8.88 -3.01 12.00
N ILE A 79 7.94 -2.86 12.95
CA ILE A 79 7.47 -1.58 13.52
C ILE A 79 8.57 -0.89 14.35
N LYS A 80 9.56 -1.63 14.83
CA LYS A 80 10.54 -1.12 15.80
C LYS A 80 11.47 -0.02 15.27
N ASN A 81 11.59 0.11 13.95
CA ASN A 81 12.51 1.08 13.33
C ASN A 81 11.77 2.11 12.48
N LEU A 82 10.52 2.45 12.84
CA LEU A 82 9.78 3.49 12.14
C LEU A 82 10.21 4.90 12.58
N ASP A 83 10.97 5.07 13.65
CA ASP A 83 11.27 6.39 14.24
C ASP A 83 11.97 7.34 13.26
N ASP A 84 12.80 6.80 12.37
CA ASP A 84 13.53 7.52 11.33
C ASP A 84 12.64 7.99 10.16
N LEU A 85 11.39 7.53 10.08
CA LEU A 85 10.46 7.91 9.02
C LEU A 85 9.68 9.19 9.34
N PRO A 86 9.29 9.97 8.32
CA PRO A 86 8.30 11.03 8.48
C PRO A 86 6.96 10.52 9.01
N ASP A 87 6.20 11.38 9.70
CA ASP A 87 4.93 11.01 10.32
C ASP A 87 3.88 10.48 9.34
N TYR A 88 3.84 11.02 8.11
CA TYR A 88 2.90 10.54 7.09
C TYR A 88 3.24 9.11 6.62
N MET A 89 4.51 8.77 6.47
CA MET A 89 4.97 7.40 6.15
C MET A 89 4.73 6.44 7.31
N LYS A 90 4.95 6.88 8.55
CA LYS A 90 4.56 6.12 9.75
C LYS A 90 3.07 5.80 9.75
N LEU A 91 2.23 6.77 9.38
CA LEU A 91 0.78 6.60 9.30
C LEU A 91 0.38 5.62 8.19
N ILE A 92 0.99 5.70 7.01
CA ILE A 92 0.79 4.74 5.92
C ILE A 92 1.10 3.32 6.42
N TYR A 93 2.30 3.13 6.98
CA TYR A 93 2.78 1.84 7.45
C TYR A 93 1.83 1.22 8.50
N ARG A 94 1.46 2.00 9.52
CA ARG A 94 0.52 1.56 10.58
C ARG A 94 -0.85 1.21 10.02
N THR A 95 -1.32 1.95 9.00
CA THR A 95 -2.62 1.70 8.37
C THR A 95 -2.61 0.40 7.57
N VAL A 96 -1.53 0.11 6.85
CA VAL A 96 -1.34 -1.16 6.13
C VAL A 96 -1.30 -2.33 7.11
N LEU A 97 -0.52 -2.23 8.19
CA LEU A 97 -0.46 -3.29 9.20
C LEU A 97 -1.82 -3.56 9.82
N LYS A 98 -2.55 -2.51 10.22
CA LYS A 98 -3.88 -2.67 10.78
C LYS A 98 -4.85 -3.33 9.81
N ALA A 99 -4.77 -3.00 8.51
CA ALA A 99 -5.60 -3.67 7.50
C ALA A 99 -5.27 -5.17 7.36
N LEU A 100 -4.00 -5.54 7.54
CA LEU A 100 -3.54 -6.94 7.50
C LEU A 100 -3.86 -7.71 8.78
N GLU A 101 -3.80 -7.09 9.96
CA GLU A 101 -4.28 -7.66 11.23
C GLU A 101 -5.79 -7.96 11.17
N GLU A 102 -6.57 -7.03 10.59
CA GLU A 102 -7.99 -7.27 10.32
C GLU A 102 -8.19 -8.49 9.40
N ILE A 103 -7.28 -8.70 8.43
CA ILE A 103 -7.29 -9.89 7.56
C ILE A 103 -7.04 -11.16 8.36
N GLU A 104 -6.00 -11.18 9.17
CA GLU A 104 -5.64 -12.32 10.01
C GLU A 104 -6.81 -12.73 10.92
N HIS A 105 -7.40 -11.77 11.63
CA HIS A 105 -8.52 -12.01 12.55
C HIS A 105 -9.78 -12.55 11.88
N MET A 106 -10.03 -12.16 10.62
CA MET A 106 -11.18 -12.64 9.86
C MET A 106 -10.94 -14.03 9.27
N THR A 107 -9.68 -14.40 9.01
CA THR A 107 -9.29 -15.73 8.52
C THR A 107 -9.24 -16.80 9.61
N LYS A 108 -10.21 -16.84 10.54
CA LYS A 108 -10.37 -17.83 11.65
C LYS A 108 -10.20 -19.32 11.25
N GLU A 109 -10.06 -19.62 9.97
CA GLU A 109 -9.80 -20.92 9.37
C GLU A 109 -8.38 -20.97 8.75
N GLY A 110 -7.34 -21.27 9.54
CA GLY A 110 -6.08 -21.87 9.06
C GLY A 110 -5.30 -21.17 7.93
N ARG A 111 -5.63 -19.92 7.59
CA ARG A 111 -5.14 -19.20 6.39
C ARG A 111 -4.04 -18.18 6.71
N LEU A 112 -3.24 -18.44 7.73
CA LEU A 112 -2.03 -17.66 8.06
C LEU A 112 -1.00 -17.67 6.92
N PHE A 113 -0.96 -18.74 6.10
CA PHE A 113 -0.08 -18.80 4.93
C PHE A 113 -0.40 -17.70 3.90
N THR A 114 -1.68 -17.35 3.70
CA THR A 114 -2.05 -16.28 2.78
C THR A 114 -1.53 -14.91 3.22
N LEU A 115 -1.38 -14.65 4.52
CA LEU A 115 -0.84 -13.37 5.01
C LEU A 115 0.63 -13.19 4.59
N LYS A 116 1.44 -14.24 4.71
CA LYS A 116 2.83 -14.22 4.25
C LYS A 116 2.94 -13.94 2.75
N TYR A 117 2.01 -14.49 1.96
CA TYR A 117 1.94 -14.23 0.53
C TYR A 117 1.61 -12.76 0.26
N TYR A 118 0.59 -12.19 0.92
CA TYR A 118 0.25 -10.77 0.76
C TYR A 118 1.40 -9.84 1.14
N ILE A 119 2.11 -10.12 2.23
CA ILE A 119 3.27 -9.33 2.65
C ILE A 119 4.35 -9.37 1.56
N LYS A 120 4.64 -10.56 1.02
CA LYS A 120 5.65 -10.72 -0.04
C LYS A 120 5.27 -9.96 -1.31
N GLU A 121 4.02 -10.08 -1.76
CA GLU A 121 3.52 -9.34 -2.94
C GLU A 121 3.57 -7.83 -2.71
N PHE A 122 3.19 -7.37 -1.51
CA PHE A 122 3.28 -5.97 -1.13
C PHE A 122 4.72 -5.45 -1.16
N GLN A 123 5.67 -6.22 -0.62
CA GLN A 123 7.10 -5.90 -0.68
C GLN A 123 7.58 -5.79 -2.12
N MET A 124 7.20 -6.74 -2.99
CA MET A 124 7.55 -6.71 -4.41
C MET A 124 7.03 -5.44 -5.11
N VAL A 125 5.78 -5.03 -4.86
CA VAL A 125 5.22 -3.80 -5.42
C VAL A 125 5.98 -2.57 -4.94
N VAL A 126 6.31 -2.49 -3.64
CA VAL A 126 7.08 -1.36 -3.09
C VAL A 126 8.50 -1.31 -3.67
N HIS A 127 9.14 -2.45 -3.91
CA HIS A 127 10.44 -2.50 -4.59
C HIS A 127 10.36 -2.02 -6.05
N ALA A 128 9.26 -2.33 -6.75
CA ALA A 128 9.03 -1.82 -8.10
C ALA A 128 8.90 -0.29 -8.08
N PHE A 129 8.08 0.27 -7.18
CA PHE A 129 7.96 1.73 -7.01
C PHE A 129 9.29 2.40 -6.67
N MET A 130 10.11 1.80 -5.80
CA MET A 130 11.45 2.32 -5.50
C MET A 130 12.36 2.32 -6.73
N THR A 131 12.26 1.28 -7.56
CA THR A 131 13.05 1.16 -8.80
C THR A 131 12.67 2.26 -9.78
N GLU A 132 11.37 2.47 -9.98
CA GLU A 132 10.84 3.55 -10.82
C GLU A 132 11.24 4.94 -10.31
N ALA A 133 11.10 5.19 -9.00
CA ALA A 133 11.52 6.44 -8.37
C ALA A 133 13.02 6.70 -8.57
N ARG A 134 13.88 5.68 -8.47
CA ARG A 134 15.31 5.80 -8.77
C ARG A 134 15.58 6.11 -10.23
N TRP A 135 14.85 5.51 -11.17
CA TRP A 135 14.99 5.83 -12.59
C TRP A 135 14.63 7.29 -12.86
N LEU A 136 13.48 7.73 -12.34
CA LEU A 136 13.02 9.11 -12.46
C LEU A 136 14.03 10.11 -11.88
N ASN A 137 14.50 9.89 -10.64
CA ASN A 137 15.44 10.78 -9.97
C ASN A 137 16.80 10.87 -10.69
N ASN A 138 17.25 9.78 -11.31
CA ASN A 138 18.52 9.75 -12.05
C ASN A 138 18.36 10.17 -13.53
N ASN A 139 17.16 10.58 -13.97
CA ASN A 139 16.82 10.82 -15.38
C ASN A 139 17.20 9.63 -16.29
N TYR A 140 17.10 8.42 -15.76
CA TYR A 140 17.42 7.20 -16.46
C TYR A 140 16.20 6.69 -17.21
N VAL A 141 16.37 6.39 -18.49
CA VAL A 141 15.34 5.78 -19.34
C VAL A 141 15.68 4.30 -19.49
N PRO A 142 14.91 3.38 -18.88
CA PRO A 142 15.16 1.95 -19.00
C PRO A 142 14.93 1.46 -20.43
N THR A 143 15.60 0.37 -20.78
CA THR A 143 15.21 -0.40 -21.97
C THR A 143 13.85 -1.06 -21.76
N ILE A 144 13.21 -1.50 -22.85
CA ILE A 144 11.94 -2.24 -22.75
C ILE A 144 12.09 -3.50 -21.90
N GLU A 145 13.25 -4.18 -21.98
CA GLU A 145 13.55 -5.39 -21.22
C GLU A 145 13.75 -5.13 -19.72
N GLU A 146 14.25 -3.94 -19.34
CA GLU A 146 14.41 -3.56 -17.92
C GLU A 146 13.10 -3.04 -17.32
N TYR A 147 12.24 -2.42 -18.13
CA TYR A 147 10.95 -1.89 -17.70
C TYR A 147 9.88 -2.98 -17.46
N LEU A 148 9.91 -4.08 -18.23
CA LEU A 148 8.94 -5.17 -18.17
C LEU A 148 9.31 -6.26 -17.16
#